data_AF-A0AAN7Q7R0-F1
#
_entry.id   AF-A0AAN7Q7R0-F1
#
_cell.length_a   1.000
_cell.length_b   1.000
_cell.length_c   1.000
_cell.angle_alpha   90.00
_cell.angle_beta   90.00
_cell.angle_gamma   90.00
#
_symmetry.space_group_name_H-M   'P 1'
#
loop_
_entity.id
_entity.type
_entity.pdbx_description
1 polymer ?
#
loop_
_entity_poly.entity_id
_entity_poly.type
_entity_poly.pdbx_seq_one_letter_code
_entity_poly.pdbx_strand_id
1 'polypeptide(L)'
;MDKLLYQYTLTIVSLILFLYGYFPVQQNQSQDAIAPPTYLNDIKINVDDVYKAQADRIVVVVIDALRMDFVTNKNLPFITSTFHKDGCMLDVHVHSPTVTLPRIKALTTGRVPQFFDVVLNLASTEVLNDSVLHRAKQAGKRIIFYGDDTWVNLYPNMFERYEGVSSFFVNDYTEVDNNVTRNVEKELNNNDWDLMLLHYLGLDHIGHVYGPFSHLVENKLLEMDNIVKTIYQKTQSHEKKTLIFVTGDHGMKDSGGHGGTTLEETSVPLLILGNNCKNDSIVQTDISATLAALMGLTLPSGNTGRINLNIFGTLTHDRTLYILNYGACSLKSQTMDYENVFEKASSVYYKFLQTRDEVYAENAKILYQRKNTKFVELSSALPELLLLMLKASWMKILDLSLFCMEQ
;
A
#
# COMPACT_ATOMS: atom_id res chain seq x y z
N MET A 1 -34.92 -10.62 -39.21
CA MET A 1 -35.33 -9.80 -38.05
C MET A 1 -34.91 -10.44 -36.74
N ASP A 2 -35.12 -11.75 -36.57
CA ASP A 2 -34.80 -12.46 -35.31
C ASP A 2 -33.30 -12.53 -34.95
N LYS A 3 -32.40 -12.68 -35.93
CA LYS A 3 -30.95 -12.68 -35.66
C LYS A 3 -30.42 -11.34 -35.13
N LEU A 4 -30.94 -10.23 -35.66
CA LEU A 4 -30.53 -8.89 -35.25
C LEU A 4 -31.03 -8.58 -33.82
N LEU A 5 -32.29 -8.94 -33.53
CA LEU A 5 -32.87 -8.80 -32.19
C LEU A 5 -32.12 -9.67 -31.16
N TYR A 6 -31.75 -10.89 -31.53
CA TYR A 6 -30.93 -11.79 -30.71
C TYR A 6 -29.55 -11.18 -30.41
N GLN A 7 -28.86 -10.64 -31.42
CA GLN A 7 -27.57 -9.98 -31.24
C GLN A 7 -27.67 -8.76 -30.33
N TYR A 8 -28.64 -7.86 -30.53
CA TYR A 8 -28.85 -6.71 -29.65
C TYR A 8 -29.14 -7.13 -28.21
N THR A 9 -29.97 -8.15 -28.01
CA THR A 9 -30.27 -8.67 -26.67
C THR A 9 -29.01 -9.22 -26.02
N LEU A 10 -28.20 -9.99 -26.75
CA LEU A 10 -26.98 -10.59 -26.24
C LEU A 10 -25.91 -9.54 -25.94
N THR A 11 -25.79 -8.49 -26.76
CA THR A 11 -24.92 -7.34 -26.49
C THR A 11 -25.37 -6.57 -25.26
N ILE A 12 -26.66 -6.28 -25.10
CA ILE A 12 -27.20 -5.58 -23.92
C ILE A 12 -26.99 -6.42 -22.66
N VAL A 13 -27.29 -7.72 -22.69
CA VAL A 13 -27.05 -8.62 -21.56
C VAL A 13 -25.56 -8.73 -21.24
N SER A 14 -24.70 -8.85 -22.24
CA SER A 14 -23.24 -8.87 -22.03
C SER A 14 -22.72 -7.55 -21.47
N LEU A 15 -23.26 -6.42 -21.92
CA LEU A 15 -22.95 -5.11 -21.40
C LEU A 15 -23.45 -4.95 -19.96
N ILE A 16 -24.64 -5.42 -19.62
CA ILE A 16 -25.16 -5.39 -18.25
C ILE A 16 -24.32 -6.29 -17.34
N LEU A 17 -23.97 -7.50 -17.77
CA LEU A 17 -23.10 -8.40 -17.02
C LEU A 17 -21.68 -7.82 -16.87
N PHE A 18 -21.16 -7.17 -17.91
CA PHE A 18 -19.91 -6.42 -17.86
C PHE A 18 -20.03 -5.27 -16.86
N LEU A 19 -21.08 -4.45 -16.94
CA LEU A 19 -21.25 -3.32 -16.05
C LEU A 19 -21.41 -3.78 -14.59
N TYR A 20 -22.19 -4.83 -14.35
CA TYR A 20 -22.43 -5.38 -13.02
C TYR A 20 -21.20 -6.08 -12.42
N GLY A 21 -20.45 -6.84 -13.23
CA GLY A 21 -19.25 -7.55 -12.77
C GLY A 21 -18.02 -6.66 -12.67
N TYR A 22 -17.85 -5.71 -13.60
CA TYR A 22 -16.68 -4.83 -13.70
C TYR A 22 -16.81 -3.56 -12.86
N PHE A 23 -18.04 -3.11 -12.59
CA PHE A 23 -18.33 -2.02 -11.65
C PHE A 23 -19.12 -2.55 -10.47
N PRO A 24 -18.49 -3.32 -9.56
CA PRO A 24 -19.17 -3.71 -8.33
C PRO A 24 -19.57 -2.45 -7.57
N VAL A 25 -20.88 -2.23 -7.45
CA VAL A 25 -21.43 -1.18 -6.57
C VAL A 25 -20.93 -1.51 -5.17
N GLN A 26 -20.10 -0.63 -4.59
CA GLN A 26 -19.73 -0.76 -3.18
C GLN A 26 -21.03 -0.72 -2.38
N GLN A 27 -21.47 -1.87 -1.87
CA GLN A 27 -22.42 -1.87 -0.76
C GLN A 27 -21.74 -1.10 0.36
N ASN A 28 -22.43 -0.10 0.91
CA ASN A 28 -21.99 0.72 2.04
C ASN A 28 -21.39 -0.16 3.13
N GLN A 29 -20.08 -0.40 3.05
CA GLN A 29 -19.32 -1.02 4.11
C GLN A 29 -19.37 -0.01 5.26
N SER A 30 -19.68 -0.48 6.46
CA SER A 30 -19.65 0.34 7.66
C SER A 30 -18.36 1.14 7.70
N GLN A 31 -18.46 2.48 7.76
CA GLN A 31 -17.30 3.38 7.82
C GLN A 31 -16.49 3.21 9.11
N ASP A 32 -17.02 2.45 10.07
CA ASP A 32 -16.40 2.21 11.36
C ASP A 32 -15.30 1.16 11.24
N ALA A 33 -14.08 1.54 11.62
CA ALA A 33 -12.98 0.59 11.81
C ALA A 33 -13.36 -0.48 12.83
N ILE A 34 -12.86 -1.69 12.60
CA ILE A 34 -12.97 -2.76 13.59
C ILE A 34 -12.08 -2.39 14.77
N ALA A 35 -12.69 -2.25 15.93
CA ALA A 35 -11.97 -1.99 17.18
C ALA A 35 -11.04 -3.17 17.51
N PRO A 36 -9.87 -2.92 18.13
CA PRO A 36 -8.98 -3.98 18.58
C PRO A 36 -9.72 -4.91 19.56
N PRO A 37 -9.72 -6.24 19.33
CA PRO A 37 -10.44 -7.18 20.19
C PRO A 37 -9.94 -7.11 21.63
N THR A 38 -10.86 -6.94 22.58
CA THR A 38 -10.55 -6.95 24.03
C THR A 38 -10.79 -8.33 24.67
N TYR A 39 -11.32 -9.27 23.90
CA TYR A 39 -11.59 -10.65 24.32
C TYR A 39 -11.22 -11.63 23.22
N LEU A 40 -10.77 -12.81 23.63
CA LEU A 40 -10.74 -14.01 22.79
C LEU A 40 -11.52 -15.10 23.52
N ASN A 41 -12.71 -15.44 23.00
CA ASN A 41 -13.72 -16.21 23.71
C ASN A 41 -14.02 -15.59 25.08
N ASP A 42 -13.78 -16.32 26.16
CA ASP A 42 -13.97 -15.93 27.56
C ASP A 42 -12.74 -15.27 28.20
N ILE A 43 -11.60 -15.21 27.50
CA ILE A 43 -10.36 -14.62 28.03
C ILE A 43 -10.30 -13.13 27.68
N LYS A 44 -10.23 -12.27 28.69
CA LYS A 44 -9.98 -10.83 28.54
C LYS A 44 -8.53 -10.58 28.15
N ILE A 45 -8.30 -9.76 27.13
CA ILE A 45 -6.98 -9.35 26.67
C ILE A 45 -6.76 -7.89 27.08
N ASN A 46 -5.60 -7.60 27.67
CA ASN A 46 -5.17 -6.23 27.90
C ASN A 46 -4.51 -5.68 26.63
N VAL A 47 -5.27 -4.91 25.85
CA VAL A 47 -4.83 -4.40 24.53
C VAL A 47 -3.59 -3.52 24.65
N ASP A 48 -3.47 -2.72 25.72
CA ASP A 48 -2.35 -1.80 25.93
C ASP A 48 -1.00 -2.53 26.04
N ASP A 49 -1.01 -3.78 26.51
CA ASP A 49 0.21 -4.60 26.64
C ASP A 49 0.63 -5.22 25.30
N VAL A 50 -0.35 -5.58 24.47
CA VAL A 50 -0.13 -6.43 23.28
C VAL A 50 -0.17 -5.67 21.95
N TYR A 51 -0.85 -4.52 21.89
CA TYR A 51 -1.06 -3.71 20.68
C TYR A 51 -0.64 -2.26 20.88
N LYS A 52 0.61 -2.08 21.25
CA LYS A 52 1.27 -0.77 21.36
C LYS A 52 2.14 -0.47 20.15
N ALA A 53 2.37 0.82 19.92
CA ALA A 53 3.27 1.32 18.90
C ALA A 53 4.69 0.69 19.03
N GLN A 54 5.26 0.31 17.90
CA GLN A 54 6.63 -0.20 17.75
C GLN A 54 7.63 0.90 17.37
N ALA A 55 7.11 2.04 16.92
CA ALA A 55 7.84 3.24 16.52
C ALA A 55 7.18 4.48 17.12
N ASP A 56 8.00 5.42 17.60
CA ASP A 56 7.51 6.72 18.08
C ASP A 56 7.17 7.64 16.91
N ARG A 57 7.96 7.54 15.83
CA ARG A 57 7.78 8.30 14.59
C ARG A 57 7.97 7.42 13.37
N ILE A 58 7.30 7.77 12.28
CA ILE A 58 7.53 7.17 10.96
C ILE A 58 7.74 8.28 9.93
N VAL A 59 8.74 8.13 9.09
CA VAL A 59 8.92 8.91 7.85
C VAL A 59 8.60 7.99 6.68
N VAL A 60 7.70 8.41 5.79
CA VAL A 60 7.39 7.70 4.55
C VAL A 60 7.84 8.59 3.38
N VAL A 61 8.83 8.11 2.65
CA VAL A 61 9.35 8.71 1.41
C VAL A 61 8.79 7.91 0.24
N VAL A 62 7.89 8.52 -0.51
CA VAL A 62 7.37 7.99 -1.76
C VAL A 62 8.16 8.65 -2.90
N ILE A 63 8.89 7.84 -3.65
CA ILE A 63 9.63 8.28 -4.85
C ILE A 63 8.82 7.77 -6.05
N ASP A 64 8.14 8.67 -6.75
CA ASP A 64 7.26 8.35 -7.87
C ASP A 64 8.04 7.56 -8.93
N ALA A 65 7.45 6.46 -9.40
CA ALA A 65 8.02 5.53 -10.37
C ALA A 65 9.34 4.84 -9.99
N LEU A 66 9.63 4.66 -8.69
CA LEU A 66 10.81 3.91 -8.23
C LEU A 66 10.70 2.41 -8.54
N ARG A 67 11.39 1.97 -9.60
CA ARG A 67 11.50 0.55 -9.98
C ARG A 67 12.33 -0.25 -8.99
N MET A 68 11.99 -1.53 -8.86
CA MET A 68 12.75 -2.50 -8.07
C MET A 68 14.23 -2.60 -8.48
N ASP A 69 14.51 -2.65 -9.79
CA ASP A 69 15.86 -2.82 -10.34
C ASP A 69 16.74 -1.56 -10.25
N PHE A 70 16.17 -0.42 -9.86
CA PHE A 70 16.95 0.79 -9.58
C PHE A 70 17.73 0.70 -8.27
N VAL A 71 17.36 -0.20 -7.35
CA VAL A 71 18.02 -0.37 -6.05
C VAL A 71 19.33 -1.13 -6.23
N THR A 72 20.40 -0.40 -6.49
CA THR A 72 21.75 -0.94 -6.66
C THR A 72 22.78 -0.15 -5.85
N ASN A 73 23.94 -0.75 -5.56
CA ASN A 73 25.06 -0.06 -4.90
C ASN A 73 25.59 1.13 -5.70
N LYS A 74 25.27 1.23 -7.00
CA LYS A 74 25.65 2.35 -7.85
C LYS A 74 24.67 3.52 -7.68
N ASN A 75 23.38 3.23 -7.73
CA ASN A 75 22.33 4.25 -7.75
C ASN A 75 21.94 4.74 -6.36
N LEU A 76 21.90 3.83 -5.36
CA LEU A 76 21.46 4.11 -3.98
C LEU A 76 22.48 3.59 -2.95
N PRO A 77 23.76 4.01 -3.01
CA PRO A 77 24.85 3.44 -2.22
C PRO A 77 24.64 3.52 -0.70
N PHE A 78 24.09 4.63 -0.19
CA PHE A 78 23.82 4.76 1.24
C PHE A 78 22.71 3.80 1.66
N ILE A 79 21.57 3.83 0.98
CA ILE A 79 20.41 3.00 1.31
C ILE A 79 20.79 1.53 1.27
N THR A 80 21.46 1.07 0.19
CA THR A 80 21.84 -0.34 0.05
C THR A 80 22.78 -0.79 1.15
N SER A 81 23.79 0.01 1.49
CA SER A 81 24.71 -0.33 2.58
C SER A 81 24.05 -0.32 3.97
N THR A 82 22.96 0.45 4.13
CA THR A 82 22.28 0.65 5.41
C THR A 82 21.23 -0.42 5.68
N PHE A 83 20.35 -0.74 4.71
CA PHE A 83 19.29 -1.72 4.97
C PHE A 83 19.84 -3.13 5.22
N HIS A 84 21.04 -3.47 4.74
CA HIS A 84 21.69 -4.73 5.08
C HIS A 84 22.13 -4.83 6.56
N LYS A 85 22.23 -3.70 7.27
CA LYS A 85 22.73 -3.62 8.65
C LYS A 85 21.66 -3.22 9.65
N ASP A 86 20.82 -2.26 9.27
CA ASP A 86 19.80 -1.63 10.12
C ASP A 86 18.53 -1.38 9.30
N GLY A 87 18.01 -2.45 8.73
CA GLY A 87 16.85 -2.38 7.86
C GLY A 87 16.51 -3.70 7.19
N CYS A 88 15.69 -3.59 6.15
CA CYS A 88 15.39 -4.66 5.21
C CYS A 88 14.86 -4.08 3.90
N MET A 89 14.77 -4.94 2.89
CA MET A 89 14.17 -4.61 1.60
C MET A 89 13.11 -5.66 1.28
N LEU A 90 11.92 -5.19 0.96
CA LEU A 90 10.79 -6.02 0.55
C LEU A 90 10.48 -5.77 -0.93
N ASP A 91 10.03 -6.83 -1.60
CA ASP A 91 9.45 -6.76 -2.94
C ASP A 91 7.96 -6.48 -2.84
N VAL A 92 7.53 -5.34 -3.37
CA VAL A 92 6.15 -4.91 -3.34
C VAL A 92 5.54 -5.07 -4.72
N HIS A 93 4.56 -5.95 -4.80
CA HIS A 93 3.72 -6.06 -5.97
C HIS A 93 2.62 -4.99 -5.96
N VAL A 94 2.61 -4.19 -7.03
CA VAL A 94 1.69 -3.08 -7.27
C VAL A 94 0.72 -3.50 -8.37
N HIS A 95 -0.58 -3.50 -8.05
CA HIS A 95 -1.61 -3.83 -9.04
C HIS A 95 -1.81 -2.71 -10.07
N SER A 96 -2.29 -3.07 -11.25
CA SER A 96 -2.72 -2.09 -12.24
C SER A 96 -4.07 -1.46 -11.87
N PRO A 97 -4.37 -0.24 -12.35
CA PRO A 97 -3.48 0.63 -13.12
C PRO A 97 -2.39 1.23 -12.23
N THR A 98 -1.15 1.17 -12.72
CA THR A 98 0.07 1.72 -12.10
C THR A 98 0.13 3.21 -12.36
N VAL A 99 -0.82 3.97 -11.80
CA VAL A 99 -0.93 5.43 -11.92
C VAL A 99 -0.90 6.04 -10.54
N THR A 100 -0.16 7.14 -10.37
CA THR A 100 0.14 7.81 -9.10
C THR A 100 -1.04 7.88 -8.14
N LEU A 101 -2.14 8.55 -8.53
CA LEU A 101 -3.29 8.76 -7.66
C LEU A 101 -3.91 7.45 -7.13
N PRO A 102 -4.32 6.48 -7.97
CA PRO A 102 -4.76 5.17 -7.49
C PRO A 102 -3.78 4.47 -6.55
N ARG A 103 -2.47 4.58 -6.80
CA ARG A 103 -1.45 3.92 -5.99
C ARG A 103 -1.26 4.58 -4.64
N ILE A 104 -1.32 5.91 -4.56
CA ILE A 104 -1.37 6.66 -3.30
C ILE A 104 -2.55 6.19 -2.45
N LYS A 105 -3.72 5.99 -3.05
CA LYS A 105 -4.89 5.44 -2.33
C LYS A 105 -4.61 4.03 -1.82
N ALA A 106 -4.06 3.13 -2.65
CA ALA A 106 -3.73 1.78 -2.23
C ALA A 106 -2.77 1.75 -1.04
N LEU A 107 -1.69 2.54 -1.11
CA LEU A 107 -0.66 2.67 -0.08
C LEU A 107 -1.23 3.08 1.28
N THR A 108 -2.21 3.98 1.28
CA THR A 108 -2.71 4.65 2.49
C THR A 108 -4.01 4.03 3.02
N THR A 109 -4.87 3.48 2.17
CA THR A 109 -6.13 2.85 2.58
C THR A 109 -6.00 1.35 2.73
N GLY A 110 -5.01 0.72 2.09
CA GLY A 110 -4.87 -0.73 2.03
C GLY A 110 -5.95 -1.39 1.17
N ARG A 111 -6.50 -0.66 0.19
CA ARG A 111 -7.52 -1.16 -0.74
C ARG A 111 -6.91 -1.35 -2.12
N VAL A 112 -7.37 -2.39 -2.83
CA VAL A 112 -7.05 -2.53 -4.25
C VAL A 112 -7.85 -1.49 -5.03
N PRO A 113 -7.19 -0.54 -5.74
CA PRO A 113 -7.89 0.49 -6.48
C PRO A 113 -8.75 -0.11 -7.58
N GLN A 114 -9.96 0.44 -7.76
CA GLN A 114 -10.85 0.01 -8.82
C GLN A 114 -10.63 0.88 -10.06
N PHE A 115 -10.83 0.32 -11.25
CA PHE A 115 -10.70 1.08 -12.51
C PHE A 115 -11.65 2.30 -12.54
N PHE A 116 -12.82 2.17 -11.90
CA PHE A 116 -13.77 3.26 -11.76
C PHE A 116 -13.23 4.43 -10.94
N ASP A 117 -12.41 4.17 -9.94
CA ASP A 117 -11.77 5.22 -9.16
C ASP A 117 -10.96 6.12 -10.11
N VAL A 118 -10.21 5.54 -11.05
CA VAL A 118 -9.45 6.32 -12.05
C VAL A 118 -10.36 7.22 -12.89
N VAL A 119 -11.49 6.69 -13.38
CA VAL A 119 -12.43 7.43 -14.23
C VAL A 119 -13.13 8.55 -13.45
N LEU A 120 -13.56 8.28 -12.22
CA LEU A 120 -14.19 9.29 -11.37
C LEU A 120 -13.23 10.39 -10.93
N ASN A 121 -11.96 10.04 -10.66
CA ASN A 121 -10.93 11.00 -10.28
C ASN A 121 -10.57 11.96 -11.43
N LEU A 122 -10.73 11.54 -12.69
CA LEU A 122 -10.58 12.45 -13.83
C LEU A 122 -11.77 13.43 -13.95
N ALA A 123 -12.93 13.08 -13.39
CA ALA A 123 -14.16 13.87 -13.47
C ALA A 123 -14.43 14.72 -12.22
N SER A 124 -13.78 14.43 -11.08
CA SER A 124 -14.02 15.10 -9.80
C SER A 124 -12.83 15.00 -8.85
N THR A 125 -12.66 15.99 -7.96
CA THR A 125 -11.72 15.90 -6.83
C THR A 125 -12.29 14.97 -5.77
N GLU A 126 -11.83 13.72 -5.76
CA GLU A 126 -12.26 12.74 -4.76
C GLU A 126 -11.56 13.01 -3.42
N VAL A 127 -12.35 13.05 -2.35
CA VAL A 127 -11.86 13.17 -0.97
C VAL A 127 -12.00 11.82 -0.29
N LEU A 128 -10.91 11.32 0.28
CA LEU A 128 -10.94 10.10 1.07
C LEU A 128 -11.39 10.40 2.50
N ASN A 129 -12.18 9.47 3.06
CA ASN A 129 -12.73 9.60 4.43
C ASN A 129 -12.14 8.58 5.40
N ASP A 130 -11.40 7.58 4.89
CA ASP A 130 -10.74 6.56 5.72
C ASP A 130 -9.41 6.11 5.09
N SER A 131 -8.34 6.15 5.87
CA SER A 131 -6.99 5.70 5.55
C SER A 131 -6.18 5.60 6.84
N VAL A 132 -4.95 5.07 6.77
CA VAL A 132 -4.03 5.09 7.92
C VAL A 132 -3.79 6.51 8.45
N LEU A 133 -3.89 7.54 7.60
CA LEU A 133 -3.77 8.95 8.01
C LEU A 133 -4.95 9.39 8.86
N HIS A 134 -6.17 9.03 8.45
CA HIS A 134 -7.37 9.30 9.25
C HIS A 134 -7.30 8.59 10.60
N ARG A 135 -6.85 7.33 10.61
CA ARG A 135 -6.66 6.54 11.83
C ARG A 135 -5.60 7.16 12.75
N ALA A 136 -4.50 7.66 12.19
CA ALA A 136 -3.47 8.37 12.94
C ALA A 136 -4.02 9.66 13.56
N LYS A 137 -4.73 10.48 12.77
CA LYS A 137 -5.34 11.73 13.27
C LYS A 137 -6.38 11.49 14.35
N GLN A 138 -7.23 10.47 14.20
CA GLN A 138 -8.20 10.06 15.22
C GLN A 138 -7.54 9.62 16.53
N ALA A 139 -6.35 9.02 16.45
CA ALA A 139 -5.52 8.68 17.61
C ALA A 139 -4.70 9.86 18.17
N GLY A 140 -4.94 11.09 17.69
CA GLY A 140 -4.24 12.29 18.13
C GLY A 140 -2.80 12.40 17.63
N LYS A 141 -2.41 11.65 16.59
CA LYS A 141 -1.08 11.74 15.98
C LYS A 141 -0.99 12.96 15.06
N ARG A 142 0.15 13.63 15.07
CA ARG A 142 0.45 14.78 14.23
C ARG A 142 1.13 14.34 12.94
N ILE A 143 0.52 14.74 11.82
CA ILE A 143 0.95 14.36 10.47
C ILE A 143 1.44 15.61 9.76
N ILE A 144 2.61 15.53 9.13
CA ILE A 144 3.16 16.59 8.27
C ILE A 144 3.41 16.03 6.87
N PHE A 145 3.28 16.87 5.85
CA PHE A 145 3.35 16.44 4.46
C PHE A 145 4.06 17.44 3.56
N TYR A 146 4.94 16.98 2.68
CA TYR A 146 5.51 17.80 1.61
C TYR A 146 5.54 17.00 0.32
N GLY A 147 5.04 17.60 -0.76
CA GLY A 147 4.95 16.94 -2.06
C GLY A 147 4.05 17.72 -3.01
N ASP A 148 3.29 17.02 -3.84
CA ASP A 148 2.39 17.64 -4.80
C ASP A 148 0.95 17.80 -4.29
N ASP A 149 0.17 18.60 -5.02
CA ASP A 149 -1.23 18.94 -4.67
C ASP A 149 -2.16 17.72 -4.63
N THR A 150 -1.79 16.60 -5.26
CA THR A 150 -2.56 15.36 -5.25
C THR A 150 -2.91 14.92 -3.82
N TRP A 151 -1.94 14.92 -2.92
CA TRP A 151 -2.15 14.52 -1.52
C TRP A 151 -2.98 15.53 -0.73
N VAL A 152 -2.78 16.83 -0.96
CA VAL A 152 -3.52 17.89 -0.29
C VAL A 152 -5.01 17.84 -0.66
N ASN A 153 -5.30 17.57 -1.92
CA ASN A 153 -6.66 17.42 -2.43
C ASN A 153 -7.34 16.13 -1.91
N LEU A 154 -6.60 15.03 -1.84
CA LEU A 154 -7.10 13.75 -1.31
C LEU A 154 -7.42 13.81 0.20
N TYR A 155 -6.62 14.55 0.96
CA TYR A 155 -6.64 14.59 2.42
C TYR A 155 -6.79 16.02 2.97
N PRO A 156 -7.93 16.68 2.70
CA PRO A 156 -8.14 18.04 3.15
C PRO A 156 -8.11 18.12 4.69
N ASN A 157 -7.43 19.14 5.21
CA ASN A 157 -7.22 19.38 6.64
C ASN A 157 -6.48 18.26 7.40
N MET A 158 -5.78 17.35 6.72
CA MET A 158 -5.12 16.22 7.39
C MET A 158 -3.79 16.60 8.06
N PHE A 159 -3.08 17.58 7.52
CA PHE A 159 -1.70 17.87 7.86
C PHE A 159 -1.56 19.13 8.74
N GLU A 160 -0.73 19.05 9.78
CA GLU A 160 -0.42 20.16 10.69
C GLU A 160 0.46 21.22 10.04
N ARG A 161 1.44 20.75 9.27
CA ARG A 161 2.33 21.56 8.43
C ARG A 161 2.47 20.85 7.10
N TYR A 162 2.25 21.60 6.03
CA TYR A 162 2.38 21.05 4.70
C TYR A 162 2.62 22.10 3.64
N GLU A 163 3.15 21.65 2.51
CA GLU A 163 3.21 22.43 1.27
C GLU A 163 2.96 21.49 0.09
N GLY A 164 1.93 21.80 -0.70
CA GLY A 164 1.61 21.15 -1.97
C GLY A 164 2.10 22.00 -3.13
N VAL A 165 2.70 21.36 -4.14
CA VAL A 165 3.15 22.01 -5.36
C VAL A 165 2.43 21.41 -6.56
N SER A 166 2.05 22.25 -7.52
CA SER A 166 1.44 21.77 -8.75
C SER A 166 2.43 20.94 -9.58
N SER A 167 2.08 19.71 -9.88
CA SER A 167 2.90 18.74 -10.63
C SER A 167 2.50 18.59 -12.11
N PHE A 168 1.64 19.46 -12.64
CA PHE A 168 1.03 19.29 -13.98
C PHE A 168 2.05 19.29 -15.14
N PHE A 169 3.23 19.87 -14.98
CA PHE A 169 4.23 20.00 -16.04
C PHE A 169 5.36 18.97 -15.92
N VAL A 170 5.24 17.86 -16.66
CA VAL A 170 6.22 16.75 -16.67
C VAL A 170 7.65 17.12 -17.09
N ASN A 171 7.85 18.27 -17.74
CA ASN A 171 9.19 18.73 -18.11
C ASN A 171 9.98 19.34 -16.94
N ASP A 172 9.32 19.61 -15.81
CA ASP A 172 9.97 20.02 -14.58
C ASP A 172 10.07 18.84 -13.62
N TYR A 173 11.29 18.39 -13.34
CA TYR A 173 11.59 17.29 -12.43
C TYR A 173 12.37 17.77 -11.19
N THR A 174 12.20 19.06 -10.83
CA THR A 174 12.98 19.69 -9.75
C THR A 174 12.16 20.56 -8.81
N GLU A 175 11.09 21.24 -9.23
CA GLU A 175 10.39 22.19 -8.35
C GLU A 175 9.78 21.50 -7.12
N VAL A 176 9.05 20.41 -7.34
CA VAL A 176 8.46 19.64 -6.24
C VAL A 176 9.56 19.06 -5.35
N ASP A 177 10.55 18.39 -5.93
CA ASP A 177 11.65 17.75 -5.17
C ASP A 177 12.44 18.77 -4.33
N ASN A 178 12.73 19.95 -4.87
CA ASN A 178 13.39 21.05 -4.14
C ASN A 178 12.50 21.58 -3.01
N ASN A 179 11.19 21.61 -3.21
CA ASN A 179 10.22 21.99 -2.18
C ASN A 179 10.19 21.01 -1.01
N VAL A 180 10.12 19.72 -1.31
CA VAL A 180 10.17 18.69 -0.28
C VAL A 180 11.49 18.79 0.47
N THR A 181 12.62 18.82 -0.25
CA THR A 181 13.96 18.79 0.35
C THR A 181 14.22 19.96 1.31
N ARG A 182 13.94 21.20 0.89
CA ARG A 182 14.17 22.39 1.75
C ARG A 182 13.31 22.40 3.02
N ASN A 183 12.13 21.76 2.98
CA ASN A 183 11.22 21.71 4.11
C ASN A 183 11.56 20.55 5.06
N VAL A 184 11.95 19.39 4.51
CA VAL A 184 12.47 18.25 5.29
C VAL A 184 13.63 18.67 6.20
N GLU A 185 14.59 19.43 5.68
CA GLU A 185 15.71 19.91 6.50
C GLU A 185 15.27 20.72 7.73
N LYS A 186 14.20 21.51 7.60
CA LYS A 186 13.63 22.29 8.71
C LYS A 186 12.92 21.37 9.69
N GLU A 187 12.08 20.47 9.19
CA GLU A 187 11.24 19.58 10.01
C GLU A 187 12.04 18.52 10.77
N LEU A 188 13.20 18.13 10.26
CA LEU A 188 14.12 17.24 10.97
C LEU A 188 14.74 17.88 12.23
N ASN A 189 14.61 19.19 12.43
CA ASN A 189 14.99 19.85 13.69
C ASN A 189 13.83 19.91 14.70
N ASN A 190 12.62 19.51 14.28
CA ASN A 190 11.42 19.48 15.12
C ASN A 190 11.16 18.06 15.65
N ASN A 191 10.57 17.98 16.84
CA ASN A 191 10.22 16.72 17.51
C ASN A 191 8.71 16.55 17.75
N ASP A 192 7.93 17.40 17.14
CA ASP A 192 6.51 17.62 17.39
C ASP A 192 5.61 16.98 16.30
N TRP A 193 6.12 16.01 15.57
CA TRP A 193 5.36 15.23 14.59
C TRP A 193 5.53 13.73 14.88
N ASP A 194 4.55 12.94 14.45
CA ASP A 194 4.51 11.48 14.62
C ASP A 194 4.60 10.75 13.27
N LEU A 195 4.07 11.36 12.20
CA LEU A 195 4.16 10.85 10.83
C LEU A 195 4.57 11.96 9.86
N MET A 196 5.65 11.75 9.12
CA MET A 196 6.11 12.63 8.05
C MET A 196 5.96 11.92 6.71
N LEU A 197 5.20 12.52 5.79
CA LEU A 197 4.99 12.01 4.44
C LEU A 197 5.69 12.91 3.43
N LEU A 198 6.51 12.32 2.56
CA LEU A 198 7.31 13.03 1.57
C LEU A 198 7.05 12.39 0.20
N HIS A 199 6.64 13.17 -0.78
CA HIS A 199 6.38 12.69 -2.15
C HIS A 199 7.27 13.41 -3.16
N TYR A 200 8.17 12.66 -3.79
CA TYR A 200 9.13 13.14 -4.79
C TYR A 200 8.71 12.65 -6.19
N LEU A 201 8.59 13.56 -7.16
CA LEU A 201 8.05 13.26 -8.49
C LEU A 201 9.13 13.29 -9.59
N GLY A 202 10.30 13.88 -9.31
CA GLY A 202 11.30 14.12 -10.34
C GLY A 202 11.77 12.87 -11.08
N LEU A 203 11.75 11.71 -10.42
CA LEU A 203 12.12 10.44 -11.05
C LEU A 203 11.12 10.00 -12.13
N ASP A 204 9.81 10.04 -11.84
CA ASP A 204 8.76 9.72 -12.82
C ASP A 204 8.79 10.69 -14.02
N HIS A 205 8.92 11.99 -13.74
CA HIS A 205 9.00 13.01 -14.78
C HIS A 205 10.19 12.79 -15.73
N ILE A 206 11.38 12.45 -15.20
CA ILE A 206 12.53 12.05 -16.01
C ILE A 206 12.21 10.78 -16.82
N GLY A 207 11.53 9.81 -16.21
CA GLY A 207 11.10 8.56 -16.84
C GLY A 207 10.16 8.78 -18.05
N HIS A 208 9.22 9.72 -17.96
CA HIS A 208 8.35 10.09 -19.09
C HIS A 208 9.10 10.80 -20.21
N VAL A 209 9.98 11.75 -19.87
CA VAL A 209 10.62 12.62 -20.87
C VAL A 209 11.83 11.94 -21.55
N TYR A 210 12.63 11.20 -20.79
CA TYR A 210 13.92 10.66 -21.23
C TYR A 210 14.03 9.14 -21.13
N GLY A 211 13.07 8.47 -20.49
CA GLY A 211 13.08 7.03 -20.26
C GLY A 211 13.93 6.58 -19.06
N PRO A 212 13.71 5.36 -18.55
CA PRO A 212 14.35 4.83 -17.35
C PRO A 212 15.88 4.65 -17.47
N PHE A 213 16.40 4.54 -18.69
CA PHE A 213 17.82 4.29 -18.95
C PHE A 213 18.64 5.56 -19.19
N SER A 214 18.03 6.74 -19.02
CA SER A 214 18.73 8.02 -19.10
C SER A 214 19.73 8.18 -17.94
N HIS A 215 20.88 8.80 -18.21
CA HIS A 215 21.84 9.19 -17.17
C HIS A 215 21.25 10.14 -16.12
N LEU A 216 20.15 10.84 -16.44
CA LEU A 216 19.42 11.68 -15.50
C LEU A 216 18.76 10.86 -14.38
N VAL A 217 18.37 9.62 -14.65
CA VAL A 217 17.81 8.70 -13.63
C VAL A 217 18.87 8.37 -12.58
N GLU A 218 20.10 8.09 -13.01
CA GLU A 218 21.21 7.82 -12.08
C GLU A 218 21.47 9.02 -11.15
N ASN A 219 21.54 10.23 -11.72
CA ASN A 219 21.73 11.46 -10.94
C ASN A 219 20.57 11.68 -9.94
N LYS A 220 19.33 11.45 -10.38
CA LYS A 220 18.13 11.59 -9.53
C LYS A 220 18.10 10.55 -8.42
N LEU A 221 18.50 9.31 -8.67
CA LEU A 221 18.59 8.29 -7.63
C LEU A 221 19.67 8.63 -6.59
N LEU A 222 20.82 9.16 -7.02
CA LEU A 222 21.85 9.65 -6.09
C LEU A 222 21.36 10.84 -5.25
N GLU A 223 20.54 11.72 -5.81
CA GLU A 223 19.86 12.78 -5.06
C GLU A 223 18.94 12.19 -3.97
N MET A 224 18.09 11.22 -4.33
CA MET A 224 17.20 10.55 -3.37
C MET A 224 17.96 9.79 -2.28
N ASP A 225 19.05 9.11 -2.63
CA ASP A 225 19.94 8.43 -1.68
C ASP A 225 20.50 9.41 -0.62
N ASN A 226 20.93 10.59 -1.05
CA ASN A 226 21.46 11.63 -0.17
C ASN A 226 20.39 12.25 0.75
N ILE A 227 19.16 12.41 0.25
CA ILE A 227 18.03 12.88 1.05
C ILE A 227 17.70 11.85 2.14
N VAL A 228 17.56 10.57 1.78
CA VAL A 228 17.28 9.50 2.74
C VAL A 228 18.41 9.36 3.75
N LYS A 229 19.67 9.51 3.32
CA LYS A 229 20.83 9.58 4.22
C LYS A 229 20.71 10.68 5.25
N THR A 230 20.31 11.88 4.83
CA THR A 230 20.13 13.03 5.73
C THR A 230 19.03 12.75 6.75
N ILE A 231 17.88 12.23 6.30
CA ILE A 231 16.77 11.84 7.17
C ILE A 231 17.22 10.78 8.18
N TYR A 232 17.90 9.72 7.74
CA TYR A 232 18.40 8.67 8.61
C TYR A 232 19.38 9.21 9.65
N GLN A 233 20.42 9.94 9.23
CA GLN A 233 21.44 10.46 10.15
C GLN A 233 20.84 11.43 11.19
N LYS A 234 19.91 12.29 10.78
CA LYS A 234 19.24 13.22 11.69
C LYS A 234 18.30 12.51 12.63
N THR A 235 17.53 11.53 12.17
CA THR A 235 16.58 10.82 13.03
C THR A 235 17.27 9.91 14.05
N GLN A 236 18.44 9.34 13.73
CA GLN A 236 19.23 8.52 14.66
C GLN A 236 19.79 9.31 15.85
N SER A 237 19.96 10.64 15.74
CA SER A 237 20.39 11.48 16.87
C SER A 237 19.25 11.87 17.82
N HIS A 238 18.01 11.50 17.51
CA HIS A 238 16.86 11.81 18.35
C HIS A 238 16.58 10.69 19.36
N GLU A 239 15.98 11.05 20.50
CA GLU A 239 15.56 10.07 21.51
C GLU A 239 14.40 9.17 21.04
N LYS A 240 13.58 9.66 20.11
CA LYS A 240 12.42 8.96 19.56
C LYS A 240 12.83 7.93 18.51
N LYS A 241 12.44 6.67 18.70
CA LYS A 241 12.64 5.61 17.71
C LYS A 241 11.86 5.95 16.44
N THR A 242 12.59 6.20 15.36
CA THR A 242 12.02 6.64 14.09
C THR A 242 12.28 5.57 13.02
N LEU A 243 11.22 5.14 12.33
CA LEU A 243 11.34 4.24 11.18
C LEU A 243 11.25 5.04 9.88
N ILE A 244 12.05 4.67 8.88
CA ILE A 244 12.02 5.31 7.57
C ILE A 244 11.60 4.27 6.54
N PHE A 245 10.52 4.56 5.85
CA PHE A 245 9.96 3.78 4.76
C PHE A 245 10.28 4.52 3.46
N VAL A 246 10.96 3.86 2.52
CA VAL A 246 11.21 4.40 1.17
C VAL A 246 10.62 3.44 0.15
N THR A 247 9.72 3.92 -0.69
CA THR A 247 9.03 3.08 -1.67
C THR A 247 8.63 3.85 -2.91
N GLY A 248 8.32 3.12 -3.98
CA GLY A 248 7.58 3.64 -5.13
C GLY A 248 6.08 3.44 -4.96
N ASP A 249 5.29 4.33 -5.50
CA ASP A 249 3.86 4.13 -5.71
C ASP A 249 3.59 3.20 -6.90
N HIS A 250 4.40 3.29 -7.94
CA HIS A 250 4.56 2.34 -9.04
C HIS A 250 6.01 2.34 -9.55
N GLY A 251 6.30 1.55 -10.57
CA GLY A 251 7.52 1.66 -11.38
C GLY A 251 7.24 2.31 -12.75
N MET A 252 8.04 2.01 -13.77
CA MET A 252 7.88 2.55 -15.13
C MET A 252 8.33 1.56 -16.20
N LYS A 253 7.74 1.64 -17.39
CA LYS A 253 8.12 0.81 -18.54
C LYS A 253 9.51 1.16 -19.04
N ASP A 254 10.17 0.19 -19.66
CA ASP A 254 11.45 0.40 -20.37
C ASP A 254 11.38 1.47 -21.46
N SER A 255 10.22 1.66 -22.09
CA SER A 255 9.99 2.71 -23.08
C SER A 255 9.64 4.08 -22.48
N GLY A 256 9.62 4.20 -21.15
CA GLY A 256 9.12 5.39 -20.44
C GLY A 256 7.62 5.34 -20.13
N GLY A 257 7.23 6.11 -19.11
CA GLY A 257 5.88 6.21 -18.55
C GLY A 257 5.36 4.92 -17.90
N HIS A 258 4.08 4.91 -17.52
CA HIS A 258 3.48 3.88 -16.66
C HIS A 258 1.98 3.65 -16.99
N GLY A 259 1.24 2.98 -16.10
CA GLY A 259 -0.19 2.69 -16.20
C GLY A 259 -0.56 1.26 -16.61
N GLY A 260 0.42 0.46 -17.03
CA GLY A 260 0.27 -0.93 -17.46
C GLY A 260 0.51 -1.97 -16.38
N THR A 261 0.94 -3.15 -16.81
CA THR A 261 1.11 -4.38 -16.01
C THR A 261 2.51 -5.00 -16.21
N THR A 262 3.49 -4.29 -16.77
CA THR A 262 4.83 -4.90 -16.92
C THR A 262 5.47 -5.13 -15.56
N LEU A 263 6.45 -6.03 -15.49
CA LEU A 263 7.14 -6.32 -14.23
C LEU A 263 7.79 -5.05 -13.66
N GLU A 264 8.35 -4.23 -14.54
CA GLU A 264 9.01 -2.97 -14.21
C GLU A 264 8.02 -1.91 -13.71
N GLU A 265 6.75 -1.96 -14.13
CA GLU A 265 5.70 -1.07 -13.61
C GLU A 265 5.13 -1.56 -12.27
N THR A 266 5.12 -2.87 -12.05
CA THR A 266 4.38 -3.53 -10.95
C THR A 266 5.26 -4.03 -9.82
N SER A 267 6.58 -4.03 -9.97
CA SER A 267 7.53 -4.39 -8.90
C SER A 267 8.28 -3.14 -8.44
N VAL A 268 8.00 -2.75 -7.19
CA VAL A 268 8.62 -1.60 -6.54
C VAL A 268 9.28 -2.04 -5.22
N PRO A 269 10.36 -1.37 -4.79
CA PRO A 269 10.98 -1.70 -3.52
C PRO A 269 10.18 -1.10 -2.37
N LEU A 270 10.16 -1.78 -1.22
CA LEU A 270 9.93 -1.15 0.08
C LEU A 270 11.17 -1.34 0.94
N LEU A 271 11.89 -0.24 1.12
CA LEU A 271 13.11 -0.17 1.92
C LEU A 271 12.74 0.37 3.28
N ILE A 272 13.15 -0.33 4.33
CA ILE A 272 12.88 0.07 5.70
C ILE A 272 14.22 0.25 6.40
N LEU A 273 14.45 1.42 7.00
CA LEU A 273 15.64 1.75 7.77
C LEU A 273 15.29 2.06 9.23
N GLY A 274 16.23 1.85 10.14
CA GLY A 274 16.06 2.11 11.58
C GLY A 274 15.36 0.98 12.33
N ASN A 275 15.33 -0.22 11.75
CA ASN A 275 14.71 -1.39 12.38
C ASN A 275 15.35 -2.71 11.92
N ASN A 276 15.44 -3.67 12.84
CA ASN A 276 15.83 -5.03 12.52
C ASN A 276 14.64 -5.81 11.95
N CYS A 277 14.43 -5.71 10.63
CA CYS A 277 13.38 -6.41 9.91
C CYS A 277 13.96 -7.45 8.93
N LYS A 278 13.09 -8.22 8.27
CA LYS A 278 13.48 -9.27 7.31
C LYS A 278 12.92 -8.98 5.93
N ASN A 279 13.67 -9.36 4.90
CA ASN A 279 13.22 -9.32 3.52
C ASN A 279 11.99 -10.22 3.34
N ASP A 280 11.09 -9.81 2.47
CA ASP A 280 9.83 -10.51 2.17
C ASP A 280 9.28 -10.02 0.83
N SER A 281 8.23 -10.68 0.34
CA SER A 281 7.42 -10.22 -0.78
C SER A 281 5.99 -9.92 -0.28
N ILE A 282 5.48 -8.74 -0.62
CA ILE A 282 4.17 -8.25 -0.21
C ILE A 282 3.42 -7.66 -1.39
N VAL A 283 2.13 -7.40 -1.19
CA VAL A 283 1.37 -6.51 -2.07
C VAL A 283 1.30 -5.12 -1.46
N GLN A 284 1.10 -4.10 -2.30
CA GLN A 284 1.07 -2.70 -1.87
C GLN A 284 0.04 -2.41 -0.76
N THR A 285 -1.08 -3.13 -0.74
CA THR A 285 -2.13 -2.94 0.28
C THR A 285 -1.68 -3.36 1.68
N ASP A 286 -0.66 -4.22 1.82
CA ASP A 286 -0.10 -4.64 3.11
C ASP A 286 0.59 -3.47 3.85
N ILE A 287 1.01 -2.43 3.12
CA ILE A 287 1.74 -1.27 3.67
C ILE A 287 0.85 -0.49 4.64
N SER A 288 -0.39 -0.18 4.25
CA SER A 288 -1.36 0.53 5.10
C SER A 288 -1.61 -0.21 6.42
N ALA A 289 -1.93 -1.51 6.35
CA ALA A 289 -2.18 -2.32 7.54
C ALA A 289 -0.96 -2.41 8.45
N THR A 290 0.23 -2.53 7.85
CA THR A 290 1.48 -2.64 8.60
C THR A 290 1.86 -1.32 9.26
N LEU A 291 1.71 -0.18 8.57
CA LEU A 291 1.92 1.15 9.15
C LEU A 291 0.98 1.42 10.33
N ALA A 292 -0.31 1.12 10.17
CA ALA A 292 -1.29 1.25 11.25
C ALA A 292 -0.86 0.46 12.49
N ALA A 293 -0.50 -0.82 12.31
CA ALA A 293 -0.09 -1.67 13.42
C ALA A 293 1.27 -1.27 14.05
N LEU A 294 2.23 -0.76 13.27
CA LEU A 294 3.48 -0.21 13.81
C LEU A 294 3.26 1.03 14.67
N MET A 295 2.23 1.82 14.37
CA MET A 295 1.88 3.01 15.13
C MET A 295 0.86 2.73 16.26
N GLY A 296 0.41 1.48 16.43
CA GLY A 296 -0.61 1.10 17.41
C GLY A 296 -1.99 1.69 17.11
N LEU A 297 -2.32 1.86 15.82
CA LEU A 297 -3.57 2.45 15.35
C LEU A 297 -4.57 1.37 14.97
N THR A 298 -5.86 1.70 15.00
CA THR A 298 -6.87 0.85 14.37
C THR A 298 -6.64 0.75 12.86
N LEU A 299 -6.95 -0.41 12.26
CA LEU A 299 -6.83 -0.58 10.81
C LEU A 299 -7.91 0.21 10.05
N PRO A 300 -7.64 0.73 8.84
CA PRO A 300 -8.68 1.31 7.99
C PRO A 300 -9.80 0.30 7.72
N SER A 301 -11.06 0.74 7.73
CA SER A 301 -12.25 -0.12 7.64
C SER A 301 -12.30 -0.96 6.36
N GLY A 302 -11.86 -0.39 5.25
CA GLY A 302 -11.81 -1.03 3.96
C GLY A 302 -10.52 -1.82 3.68
N ASN A 303 -9.61 -1.93 4.64
CA ASN A 303 -8.31 -2.56 4.40
C ASN A 303 -8.43 -4.03 4.01
N THR A 304 -7.79 -4.41 2.90
CA THR A 304 -7.68 -5.78 2.42
C THR A 304 -6.26 -6.33 2.52
N GLY A 305 -5.28 -5.54 2.95
CA GLY A 305 -3.89 -5.98 3.16
C GLY A 305 -3.67 -6.70 4.49
N ARG A 306 -2.68 -7.59 4.55
CA ARG A 306 -2.24 -8.24 5.79
C ARG A 306 -1.22 -7.38 6.53
N ILE A 307 -1.15 -7.53 7.85
CA ILE A 307 -0.07 -6.96 8.64
C ILE A 307 1.18 -7.83 8.44
N ASN A 308 2.26 -7.23 7.93
CA ASN A 308 3.52 -7.93 7.73
C ASN A 308 4.38 -7.91 9.01
N LEU A 309 4.45 -9.06 9.69
CA LEU A 309 5.24 -9.21 10.90
C LEU A 309 6.77 -9.19 10.70
N ASN A 310 7.27 -9.46 9.48
CA ASN A 310 8.71 -9.39 9.20
C ASN A 310 9.26 -7.97 9.38
N ILE A 311 8.39 -6.95 9.28
CA ILE A 311 8.73 -5.55 9.54
C ILE A 311 8.84 -5.26 11.04
N PHE A 312 8.22 -6.04 11.93
CA PHE A 312 8.22 -5.73 13.38
C PHE A 312 9.51 -6.16 14.10
N GLY A 313 10.35 -6.97 13.46
CA GLY A 313 11.50 -7.61 14.10
C GLY A 313 11.06 -8.69 15.10
N THR A 314 11.74 -8.78 16.23
CA THR A 314 11.41 -9.77 17.27
C THR A 314 10.25 -9.29 18.14
N LEU A 315 9.19 -10.08 18.19
CA LEU A 315 8.03 -9.88 19.07
C LEU A 315 7.84 -11.09 19.97
N THR A 316 7.28 -10.86 21.17
CA THR A 316 6.77 -11.95 22.03
C THR A 316 5.62 -12.69 21.35
N HIS A 317 5.35 -13.94 21.75
CA HIS A 317 4.19 -14.69 21.26
C HIS A 317 2.86 -13.97 21.48
N ASP A 318 2.65 -13.34 22.64
CA ASP A 318 1.40 -12.60 22.92
C ASP A 318 1.15 -11.48 21.89
N ARG A 319 2.12 -10.59 21.70
CA ARG A 319 2.05 -9.53 20.67
C ARG A 319 1.88 -10.09 19.27
N THR A 320 2.66 -11.12 18.92
CA THR A 320 2.62 -11.76 17.60
C THR A 320 1.23 -12.27 17.27
N LEU A 321 0.65 -13.06 18.17
CA LEU A 321 -0.66 -13.67 17.97
C LEU A 321 -1.78 -12.65 18.03
N TYR A 322 -1.67 -11.64 18.90
CA TYR A 322 -2.66 -10.57 18.96
C TYR A 322 -2.73 -9.79 17.65
N ILE A 323 -1.58 -9.34 17.13
CA ILE A 323 -1.49 -8.58 15.88
C ILE A 323 -2.05 -9.41 14.72
N LEU A 324 -1.69 -10.70 14.64
CA LEU A 324 -2.21 -11.59 13.60
C LEU A 324 -3.71 -11.82 13.71
N ASN A 325 -4.22 -12.01 14.92
CA ASN A 325 -5.65 -12.17 15.19
C ASN A 325 -6.42 -10.90 14.81
N TYR A 326 -5.94 -9.72 15.21
CA TYR A 326 -6.60 -8.46 14.88
C TYR A 326 -6.63 -8.20 13.36
N GLY A 327 -5.50 -8.40 12.67
CA GLY A 327 -5.45 -8.34 11.22
C GLY A 327 -6.42 -9.35 10.57
N ALA A 328 -6.49 -10.58 11.09
CA ALA A 328 -7.39 -11.60 10.58
C ALA A 328 -8.89 -11.25 10.82
N CYS A 329 -9.24 -10.63 11.95
CA CYS A 329 -10.58 -10.07 12.18
C CYS A 329 -10.94 -9.02 11.13
N SER A 330 -10.00 -8.13 10.81
CA SER A 330 -10.19 -7.09 9.79
C SER A 330 -10.36 -7.64 8.39
N LEU A 331 -9.71 -8.76 8.04
CA LEU A 331 -9.88 -9.41 6.75
C LEU A 331 -11.17 -10.24 6.71
N LYS A 332 -11.55 -10.88 7.82
CA LYS A 332 -12.80 -11.65 7.95
C LYS A 332 -14.03 -10.80 7.64
N SER A 333 -14.06 -9.54 8.05
CA SER A 333 -15.18 -8.64 7.75
C SER A 333 -15.36 -8.34 6.26
N GLN A 334 -14.35 -8.64 5.43
CA GLN A 334 -14.40 -8.40 3.99
C GLN A 334 -15.00 -9.58 3.21
N THR A 335 -15.03 -10.81 3.77
CA THR A 335 -15.63 -11.98 3.11
C THR A 335 -16.02 -13.12 4.06
N MET A 336 -17.13 -13.82 3.75
CA MET A 336 -17.58 -15.01 4.48
C MET A 336 -16.67 -16.23 4.26
N ASP A 337 -15.90 -16.31 3.16
CA ASP A 337 -14.99 -17.43 2.86
C ASP A 337 -13.75 -17.50 3.79
N TYR A 338 -13.63 -16.53 4.70
CA TYR A 338 -12.55 -16.45 5.67
C TYR A 338 -12.85 -17.24 6.96
N GLU A 339 -14.12 -17.52 7.25
CA GLU A 339 -14.64 -18.00 8.54
C GLU A 339 -13.92 -19.26 9.08
N ASN A 340 -13.95 -20.37 8.35
CA ASN A 340 -13.56 -21.69 8.88
C ASN A 340 -12.08 -21.76 9.34
N VAL A 341 -11.17 -21.12 8.61
CA VAL A 341 -9.74 -21.16 8.94
C VAL A 341 -9.39 -20.13 10.01
N PHE A 342 -10.09 -18.99 10.03
CA PHE A 342 -10.00 -18.03 11.13
C PHE A 342 -10.39 -18.70 12.46
N GLU A 343 -11.50 -19.41 12.50
CA GLU A 343 -11.94 -20.13 13.72
C GLU A 343 -10.91 -21.16 14.18
N LYS A 344 -10.25 -21.86 13.24
CA LYS A 344 -9.16 -22.79 13.56
C LYS A 344 -7.95 -22.07 14.18
N ALA A 345 -7.49 -20.98 13.58
CA ALA A 345 -6.35 -20.22 14.09
C ALA A 345 -6.66 -19.60 15.46
N SER A 346 -7.85 -19.02 15.61
CA SER A 346 -8.39 -18.47 16.86
C SER A 346 -8.49 -19.53 17.96
N SER A 347 -8.97 -20.73 17.64
CA SER A 347 -9.03 -21.84 18.59
C SER A 347 -7.64 -22.28 19.09
N VAL A 348 -6.63 -22.30 18.21
CA VAL A 348 -5.25 -22.63 18.60
C VAL A 348 -4.63 -21.50 19.43
N TYR A 349 -4.90 -20.24 19.09
CA TYR A 349 -4.47 -19.09 19.90
C TYR A 349 -5.11 -19.12 21.29
N TYR A 350 -6.39 -19.43 21.38
CA TYR A 350 -7.09 -19.60 22.65
C TYR A 350 -6.43 -20.66 23.53
N LYS A 351 -6.01 -21.82 22.97
CA LYS A 351 -5.24 -22.83 23.71
C LYS A 351 -3.91 -22.29 24.23
N PHE A 352 -3.19 -21.49 23.44
CA PHE A 352 -1.97 -20.83 23.92
C PHE A 352 -2.26 -19.90 25.11
N LEU A 353 -3.32 -19.10 25.08
CA LEU A 353 -3.67 -18.23 26.20
C LEU A 353 -3.99 -19.01 27.49
N GLN A 354 -4.54 -20.23 27.36
CA GLN A 354 -4.84 -21.11 28.50
C GLN A 354 -3.61 -21.83 29.05
N THR A 355 -2.76 -22.37 28.17
CA THR A 355 -1.68 -23.29 28.57
C THR A 355 -0.30 -22.64 28.62
N ARG A 356 -0.11 -21.51 27.91
CA ARG A 356 1.18 -20.87 27.65
C ARG A 356 2.22 -21.76 26.96
N ASP A 357 1.76 -22.82 26.30
CA ASP A 357 2.60 -23.73 25.52
C ASP A 357 2.95 -23.10 24.16
N GLU A 358 4.24 -22.89 23.92
CA GLU A 358 4.80 -22.27 22.71
C GLU A 358 4.47 -23.05 21.43
N VAL A 359 4.20 -24.35 21.52
CA VAL A 359 3.78 -25.16 20.36
C VAL A 359 2.46 -24.67 19.82
N TYR A 360 1.51 -24.29 20.69
CA TYR A 360 0.26 -23.67 20.24
C TYR A 360 0.50 -22.28 19.66
N ALA A 361 1.44 -21.52 20.22
CA ALA A 361 1.78 -20.21 19.71
C ALA A 361 2.33 -20.27 18.27
N GLU A 362 3.33 -21.12 18.01
CA GLU A 362 3.90 -21.26 16.67
C GLU A 362 2.88 -21.81 15.67
N ASN A 363 2.04 -22.78 16.09
CA ASN A 363 0.99 -23.31 15.24
C ASN A 363 -0.08 -22.25 14.88
N ALA A 364 -0.54 -21.45 15.85
CA ALA A 364 -1.50 -20.38 15.60
C ALA A 364 -0.92 -19.33 14.65
N LYS A 365 0.32 -18.92 14.89
CA LYS A 365 1.06 -17.98 14.04
C LYS A 365 1.12 -18.46 12.59
N ILE A 366 1.52 -19.71 12.34
CA ILE A 366 1.59 -20.30 11.00
C ILE A 366 0.20 -20.30 10.33
N LEU A 367 -0.85 -20.67 11.07
CA LEU A 367 -2.22 -20.71 10.55
C LEU A 367 -2.71 -19.32 10.14
N TYR A 368 -2.55 -18.31 10.99
CA TYR A 368 -2.91 -16.93 10.66
C TYR A 368 -2.12 -16.41 9.47
N GLN A 369 -0.79 -16.54 9.48
CA GLN A 369 0.05 -16.05 8.39
C GLN A 369 -0.34 -16.68 7.06
N ARG A 370 -0.45 -18.02 7.00
CA ARG A 370 -0.83 -18.73 5.77
C ARG A 370 -2.17 -18.27 5.21
N LYS A 371 -3.18 -18.08 6.08
CA LYS A 371 -4.53 -17.73 5.64
C LYS A 371 -4.64 -16.25 5.28
N ASN A 372 -4.02 -15.35 6.05
CA ASN A 372 -3.95 -13.92 5.72
C ASN A 372 -3.30 -13.73 4.34
N THR A 373 -2.14 -14.36 4.09
CA THR A 373 -1.46 -14.31 2.79
C THR A 373 -2.36 -14.79 1.65
N LYS A 374 -2.97 -15.98 1.80
CA LYS A 374 -3.81 -16.56 0.76
C LYS A 374 -5.05 -15.69 0.45
N PHE A 375 -5.63 -15.04 1.46
CA PHE A 375 -6.75 -14.12 1.23
C PHE A 375 -6.30 -12.90 0.44
N VAL A 376 -5.17 -12.30 0.83
CA VAL A 376 -4.62 -11.14 0.14
C VAL A 376 -4.34 -11.48 -1.33
N GLU A 377 -3.61 -12.57 -1.60
CA GLU A 377 -3.34 -13.06 -2.97
C GLU A 377 -4.60 -13.28 -3.80
N LEU A 378 -5.66 -13.85 -3.20
CA LEU A 378 -6.91 -14.08 -3.91
C LEU A 378 -7.68 -12.78 -4.17
N SER A 379 -7.75 -11.90 -3.17
CA SER A 379 -8.42 -10.60 -3.26
C SER A 379 -7.77 -9.70 -4.30
N SER A 380 -6.46 -9.85 -4.47
CA SER A 380 -5.65 -9.02 -5.35
C SER A 380 -5.60 -9.57 -6.78
N ALA A 381 -5.70 -10.88 -6.97
CA ALA A 381 -5.80 -11.51 -8.29
C ALA A 381 -7.20 -11.42 -8.93
N LEU A 382 -8.27 -11.29 -8.14
CA LEU A 382 -9.65 -11.32 -8.64
C LEU A 382 -9.94 -10.25 -9.72
N PRO A 383 -9.54 -8.97 -9.54
CA PRO A 383 -9.77 -7.93 -10.54
C PRO A 383 -9.04 -8.22 -11.87
N GLU A 384 -7.82 -8.74 -11.81
CA GLU A 384 -7.03 -9.10 -13.00
C GLU A 384 -7.60 -10.31 -13.75
N LEU A 385 -8.03 -11.35 -13.02
CA LEU A 385 -8.71 -12.51 -13.58
C LEU A 385 -10.03 -12.12 -14.25
N LEU A 386 -10.80 -11.23 -13.63
CA LEU A 386 -12.03 -10.70 -14.23
C LEU A 386 -11.71 -9.93 -15.52
N LEU A 387 -10.68 -9.09 -15.52
CA LEU A 387 -10.24 -8.35 -16.70
C LEU A 387 -9.79 -9.28 -17.83
N LEU A 388 -9.04 -10.35 -17.53
CA LEU A 388 -8.61 -11.35 -18.50
C LEU A 388 -9.80 -12.14 -19.08
N MET A 389 -10.73 -12.58 -18.24
CA MET A 389 -11.95 -13.27 -18.70
C MET A 389 -12.82 -12.37 -19.57
N LEU A 390 -12.89 -11.07 -19.26
CA LEU A 390 -13.61 -10.08 -20.06
C LEU A 390 -12.89 -9.82 -21.39
N LYS A 391 -11.57 -9.64 -21.41
CA LYS A 391 -10.78 -9.53 -22.66
C LYS A 391 -10.99 -10.74 -23.56
N ALA A 392 -10.93 -11.95 -23.01
CA ALA A 392 -11.17 -13.18 -23.76
C ALA A 392 -12.61 -13.27 -24.31
N SER A 393 -13.61 -12.84 -23.54
CA SER A 393 -15.01 -12.79 -23.97
C SER A 393 -15.23 -11.75 -25.07
N TRP A 394 -14.62 -10.56 -24.95
CA TRP A 394 -14.70 -9.49 -25.95
C TRP A 394 -14.00 -9.87 -27.26
N MET A 395 -12.82 -10.51 -27.20
CA MET A 395 -12.13 -11.02 -28.41
C MET A 395 -12.99 -12.05 -29.13
N LYS A 396 -13.65 -12.97 -28.41
CA LYS A 396 -14.59 -13.93 -29.02
C LYS A 396 -15.79 -13.24 -29.67
N ILE A 397 -16.33 -12.18 -29.08
CA ILE A 397 -17.42 -11.39 -29.66
C ILE A 397 -16.96 -10.68 -30.93
N LEU A 398 -15.75 -10.11 -30.94
CA LEU A 398 -15.13 -9.47 -32.09
C LEU A 398 -14.87 -10.48 -33.23
N ASP A 399 -14.31 -11.65 -32.91
CA ASP A 399 -14.08 -12.73 -33.88
C ASP A 399 -15.40 -13.25 -34.48
N LEU A 400 -16.45 -13.39 -33.66
CA LEU A 400 -17.80 -13.74 -34.12
C LEU A 400 -18.41 -12.64 -35.01
N SER A 401 -18.16 -11.37 -34.70
CA SER A 401 -18.65 -10.26 -35.51
C SER A 401 -17.94 -10.15 -36.87
N LEU A 402 -16.63 -10.42 -36.90
CA LEU A 402 -15.83 -10.46 -38.14
C LEU A 402 -16.19 -11.67 -39.00
N PHE A 403 -16.38 -12.85 -38.40
CA PHE A 403 -16.82 -14.07 -39.10
C PHE A 403 -18.22 -13.92 -39.72
N CYS A 404 -19.10 -13.13 -39.12
CA CYS A 404 -20.41 -12.80 -39.68
C CYS A 404 -20.40 -11.69 -40.74
N MET A 405 -19.29 -10.95 -40.90
CA MET A 405 -19.13 -9.96 -41.98
C MET A 405 -18.51 -10.58 -43.25
N GLU A 406 -17.88 -11.75 -43.15
CA GLU A 406 -17.32 -12.50 -44.28
C GLU A 406 -18.30 -13.52 -44.91
N GLN A 407 -19.53 -13.64 -44.39
CA GLN A 407 -20.64 -14.42 -44.99
C GLN A 407 -21.78 -13.49 -45.41
#